data_AF-A0A225CZ29-F1
#
_entry.id   AF-A0A225CZ29-F1
#
_cell.length_a   1.000
_cell.length_b   1.000
_cell.length_c   1.000
_cell.angle_alpha   90.00
_cell.angle_beta   90.00
_cell.angle_gamma   90.00
#
_symmetry.space_group_name_H-M   'P 1'
#
loop_
_entity.id
_entity.type
_entity.pdbx_description
1 polymer ?
#
loop_
_entity_poly.entity_id
_entity_poly.type
_entity_poly.pdbx_seq_one_letter_code
_entity_poly.pdbx_strand_id
1 'polypeptide(L)'
;MTPATSADPEARLFDAITRAATGLGPDHPLALAIARAKADPAPESMAAVHAALETLPAAERDRILAEAHHAMRMDLSAIWSLLPGAAQAGGIQ
;
A
#
# COMPACT_ATOMS: atom_id res chain seq x y z
N MET A 1 -1.47 -15.30 -9.08
CA MET A 1 -0.10 -14.91 -8.67
C MET A 1 -0.26 -13.69 -7.78
N THR A 2 -0.29 -13.87 -6.47
CA THR A 2 -0.34 -12.74 -5.52
C THR A 2 1.02 -12.06 -5.58
N PRO A 3 1.10 -10.73 -5.84
CA PRO A 3 2.39 -10.06 -5.84
C PRO A 3 3.01 -10.19 -4.45
N ALA A 4 4.32 -10.48 -4.41
CA ALA A 4 5.07 -10.53 -3.16
C ALA A 4 5.00 -9.15 -2.50
N THR A 5 4.48 -9.10 -1.28
CA THR A 5 4.46 -7.88 -0.47
C THR A 5 5.89 -7.41 -0.22
N SER A 6 6.22 -6.16 -0.56
CA SER A 6 7.53 -5.54 -0.28
C SER A 6 7.91 -5.67 1.20
N ALA A 7 9.21 -5.78 1.53
CA ALA A 7 9.67 -5.74 2.93
C ALA A 7 9.58 -4.33 3.55
N ASP A 8 9.54 -3.30 2.71
CA ASP A 8 9.48 -1.89 3.11
C ASP A 8 8.06 -1.51 3.59
N PRO A 9 7.90 -1.02 4.84
CA PRO A 9 6.60 -0.63 5.37
C PRO A 9 5.91 0.48 4.57
N GLU A 10 6.66 1.40 3.97
CA GLU A 10 6.08 2.50 3.19
C GLU A 10 5.49 1.98 1.87
N ALA A 11 6.23 1.13 1.16
CA ALA A 11 5.72 0.42 -0.02
C ALA A 11 4.48 -0.44 0.30
N ARG A 12 4.43 -1.09 1.47
CA ARG A 12 3.25 -1.87 1.91
C ARG A 12 2.02 -1.00 2.11
N LEU A 13 2.19 0.14 2.77
CA LEU A 13 1.10 1.09 2.98
C LEU A 13 0.56 1.61 1.64
N PHE A 14 1.46 1.97 0.73
CA PHE A 14 1.10 2.42 -0.62
C PHE A 14 0.30 1.37 -1.40
N ASP A 15 0.73 0.11 -1.36
CA ASP A 15 0.01 -1.00 -1.99
C ASP A 15 -1.37 -1.22 -1.37
N ALA A 16 -1.48 -1.11 -0.04
CA ALA A 16 -2.75 -1.25 0.66
C ALA A 16 -3.74 -0.14 0.29
N ILE A 17 -3.27 1.12 0.24
CA ILE A 17 -4.07 2.27 -0.22
C ILE A 17 -4.51 2.08 -1.67
N THR A 18 -3.60 1.65 -2.54
CA THR A 18 -3.90 1.36 -3.94
C THR A 18 -5.05 0.37 -4.07
N ARG A 19 -5.02 -0.72 -3.31
CA ARG A 19 -6.07 -1.75 -3.33
C ARG A 19 -7.40 -1.19 -2.83
N ALA A 20 -7.39 -0.46 -1.72
CA ALA A 20 -8.60 0.17 -1.17
C ALA A 20 -9.22 1.21 -2.14
N ALA A 21 -8.41 1.87 -2.96
CA ALA A 21 -8.85 2.88 -3.93
C ALA A 21 -9.37 2.32 -5.27
N THR A 22 -9.36 1.00 -5.50
CA THR A 22 -9.70 0.39 -6.81
C THR A 22 -11.12 0.69 -7.31
N GLY A 23 -12.05 1.08 -6.43
CA GLY A 23 -13.43 1.41 -6.78
C GLY A 23 -13.71 2.86 -7.19
N LEU A 24 -12.72 3.76 -7.12
CA LEU A 24 -12.94 5.20 -7.31
C LEU A 24 -13.11 5.63 -8.78
N GLY A 25 -12.77 4.75 -9.73
CA GLY A 25 -12.74 5.06 -11.16
C GLY A 25 -11.40 5.69 -11.60
N PRO A 26 -11.05 5.57 -12.90
CA PRO A 26 -9.72 5.93 -13.39
C PRO A 26 -9.43 7.44 -13.37
N ASP A 27 -10.46 8.28 -13.49
CA ASP A 27 -10.31 9.75 -13.52
C ASP A 27 -10.36 10.39 -12.12
N HIS A 28 -10.52 9.58 -11.08
CA HIS A 28 -10.58 10.09 -9.71
C HIS A 28 -9.21 10.65 -9.29
N PRO A 29 -9.14 11.84 -8.63
CA PRO A 29 -7.86 12.47 -8.26
C PRO A 29 -6.90 11.54 -7.50
N LEU A 30 -7.42 10.76 -6.54
CA LEU A 30 -6.63 9.74 -5.84
C LEU A 30 -6.13 8.61 -6.77
N ALA A 31 -6.95 8.13 -7.71
CA ALA A 31 -6.55 7.09 -8.65
C ALA A 31 -5.44 7.57 -9.60
N LEU A 32 -5.52 8.82 -10.05
CA LEU A 32 -4.48 9.46 -10.87
C LEU A 32 -3.16 9.65 -10.09
N ALA A 33 -3.24 10.11 -8.83
CA ALA A 33 -2.06 10.24 -7.97
C ALA A 33 -1.39 8.88 -7.72
N ILE A 34 -2.18 7.82 -7.47
CA ILE A 34 -1.69 6.45 -7.32
C ILE A 34 -1.05 5.94 -8.62
N ALA A 35 -1.66 6.19 -9.78
CA ALA A 35 -1.12 5.77 -11.07
C ALA A 35 0.24 6.43 -11.34
N ARG A 36 0.38 7.73 -11.00
CA ARG A 36 1.65 8.45 -11.10
C ARG A 36 2.70 7.86 -10.16
N ALA A 37 2.37 7.64 -8.90
CA ALA A 37 3.29 7.07 -7.91
C ALA A 37 3.74 5.63 -8.24
N LYS A 38 2.89 4.86 -8.93
CA LYS A 38 3.29 3.56 -9.48
C LYS A 38 4.27 3.65 -10.64
N ALA A 39 4.12 4.65 -11.50
CA ALA A 39 5.01 4.87 -12.64
C ALA A 39 6.36 5.47 -12.21
N ASP A 40 6.34 6.33 -11.19
CA ASP A 40 7.50 7.03 -10.66
C ASP A 40 7.41 7.12 -9.12
N PRO A 41 8.00 6.15 -8.38
CA PRO A 41 7.92 6.06 -6.92
C PRO A 41 8.87 7.04 -6.22
N ALA A 42 8.96 8.26 -6.72
CA ALA A 42 9.70 9.34 -6.09
C ALA A 42 8.94 9.90 -4.86
N PRO A 43 9.64 10.46 -3.85
CA PRO A 43 9.02 11.02 -2.64
C PRO A 43 7.90 12.03 -2.93
N GLU A 44 8.04 12.83 -3.97
CA GLU A 44 7.02 13.79 -4.42
C GLU A 44 5.73 13.13 -4.91
N SER A 45 5.83 11.95 -5.53
CA SER A 45 4.66 11.20 -5.98
C SER A 45 3.90 10.61 -4.80
N MET A 46 4.61 10.16 -3.76
CA MET A 46 4.00 9.71 -2.51
C MET A 46 3.33 10.86 -1.76
N ALA A 47 3.98 12.03 -1.71
CA ALA A 47 3.37 13.24 -1.15
C ALA A 47 2.09 13.64 -1.88
N ALA A 48 2.03 13.48 -3.21
CA ALA A 48 0.83 13.75 -4.00
C ALA A 48 -0.33 12.80 -3.67
N VAL A 49 -0.05 11.53 -3.37
CA VAL A 49 -1.05 10.56 -2.92
C VAL A 49 -1.63 10.95 -1.57
N HIS A 50 -0.77 11.38 -0.63
CA HIS A 50 -1.20 11.88 0.67
C HIS A 50 -2.08 13.12 0.52
N ALA A 51 -1.66 14.11 -0.28
CA ALA A 51 -2.46 15.30 -0.55
C ALA A 51 -3.83 14.94 -1.16
N ALA A 52 -3.87 13.99 -2.11
CA ALA A 52 -5.13 13.53 -2.69
C ALA A 52 -6.06 12.87 -1.66
N LEU A 53 -5.51 12.06 -0.74
CA LEU A 53 -6.27 11.48 0.38
C LEU A 53 -6.86 12.56 1.31
N GLU A 54 -6.13 13.63 1.58
CA GLU A 54 -6.60 14.72 2.45
C GLU A 54 -7.74 15.53 1.83
N THR A 55 -7.83 15.58 0.50
CA THR A 55 -8.93 16.26 -0.21
C THR A 55 -10.24 15.47 -0.26
N LEU A 56 -10.22 14.19 0.12
CA LEU A 56 -11.42 13.36 0.13
C LEU A 56 -12.42 13.79 1.23
N PRO A 57 -13.72 13.54 1.01
CA PRO A 57 -14.69 13.56 2.10
C PRO A 57 -14.24 12.66 3.25
N ALA A 58 -14.40 13.11 4.49
CA ALA A 58 -13.90 12.40 5.66
C ALA A 58 -14.35 10.93 5.72
N ALA A 59 -15.63 10.66 5.45
CA ALA A 59 -16.16 9.30 5.44
C ALA A 59 -15.49 8.39 4.39
N GLU A 60 -15.12 8.94 3.22
CA GLU A 60 -14.48 8.20 2.15
C GLU A 60 -13.00 7.95 2.45
N ARG A 61 -12.30 8.98 2.94
CA ARG A 61 -10.92 8.85 3.44
C ARG A 61 -10.84 7.79 4.54
N ASP A 62 -11.72 7.86 5.54
CA ASP A 62 -11.71 6.95 6.68
C ASP A 62 -12.01 5.52 6.24
N ARG A 63 -12.92 5.32 5.27
CA ARG A 63 -13.19 4.01 4.66
C ARG A 63 -11.93 3.44 4.00
N ILE A 64 -11.27 4.23 3.15
CA ILE A 64 -10.06 3.80 2.43
C ILE A 64 -8.93 3.46 3.41
N LEU A 65 -8.70 4.31 4.42
CA LEU A 65 -7.68 4.06 5.44
C LEU A 65 -8.01 2.85 6.31
N ALA A 66 -9.28 2.62 6.65
CA ALA A 66 -9.72 1.44 7.38
C ALA A 66 -9.50 0.15 6.58
N GLU A 67 -9.83 0.16 5.28
CA GLU A 67 -9.59 -0.97 4.37
C GLU A 67 -8.09 -1.24 4.18
N ALA A 68 -7.29 -0.19 3.97
CA ALA A 68 -5.83 -0.31 3.86
C ALA A 68 -5.21 -0.87 5.15
N HIS A 69 -5.61 -0.34 6.31
CA HIS A 69 -5.16 -0.83 7.61
C HIS A 69 -5.58 -2.28 7.86
N HIS A 70 -6.80 -2.66 7.49
CA HIS A 70 -7.24 -4.05 7.58
C HIS A 70 -6.38 -4.97 6.69
N ALA A 71 -6.12 -4.59 5.44
CA ALA A 71 -5.27 -5.35 4.53
C ALA A 71 -3.85 -5.53 5.09
N MET A 72 -3.26 -4.48 5.65
CA MET A 72 -1.94 -4.56 6.29
C MET A 72 -1.93 -5.50 7.50
N ARG A 73 -2.97 -5.46 8.34
CA ARG A 73 -3.09 -6.33 9.52
C ARG A 73 -3.23 -7.81 9.14
N MET A 74 -3.91 -8.08 8.02
CA MET A 74 -4.13 -9.44 7.54
C MET A 74 -2.93 -9.99 6.75
N ASP A 75 -1.91 -9.17 6.48
CA ASP A 75 -0.67 -9.64 5.87
C ASP A 75 0.23 -10.33 6.92
N LEU A 76 -0.08 -11.59 7.20
CA LEU A 76 0.70 -12.43 8.12
C LEU A 76 2.14 -12.64 7.63
N SER A 77 2.41 -12.51 6.33
CA SER A 77 3.77 -12.63 5.78
C SER A 77 4.67 -11.47 6.22
N ALA A 78 4.09 -10.28 6.43
CA ALA A 78 4.77 -9.13 6.98
C ALA A 78 5.23 -9.36 8.42
N ILE A 79 4.44 -10.07 9.22
CA ILE A 79 4.74 -10.39 10.63
C ILE A 79 5.84 -11.45 10.71
N TRP A 80 5.76 -12.50 9.88
CA TRP A 80 6.75 -13.57 9.89
C TRP A 80 8.10 -13.13 9.33
N SER A 81 8.12 -12.18 8.38
CA SER A 81 9.36 -11.59 7.84
C SER A 81 10.19 -10.84 8.89
N LEU A 82 9.59 -10.47 10.03
CA LEU A 82 10.25 -9.78 11.14
C LEU A 82 10.78 -10.74 12.23
N LEU A 83 10.51 -12.04 12.12
CA LEU A 83 10.99 -13.04 13.09
C LEU A 83 12.45 -13.41 12.81
N PRO A 84 13.31 -13.53 13.84
CA PRO A 84 14.67 -14.03 13.68
C PRO A 84 14.67 -15.43 13.04
N GLY A 85 15.38 -15.60 11.92
CA GLY A 85 15.50 -16.89 11.22
C GLY A 85 14.59 -17.07 9.98
N ALA A 86 13.68 -16.14 9.69
CA ALA A 86 12.80 -16.24 8.51
C ALA A 86 13.55 -16.27 7.17
N ALA A 87 14.75 -15.68 7.09
CA ALA A 87 15.61 -15.71 5.91
C ALA A 87 16.48 -16.99 5.78
N GLN A 88 16.59 -17.81 6.83
CA GLN A 88 17.53 -18.95 6.87
C GLN A 88 16.93 -20.28 6.40
N ALA A 89 15.62 -20.34 6.13
CA ALA A 89 14.95 -21.58 5.69
C ALA A 89 15.30 -22.03 4.25
N GLY A 90 16.17 -21.30 3.54
CA GLY A 90 16.60 -21.63 2.16
C GLY A 90 18.03 -22.17 2.02
N GLY A 91 18.78 -22.34 3.11
CA GLY A 91 20.19 -22.73 3.07
C GLY A 91 20.42 -24.18 3.49
N ILE A 92 20.05 -25.15 2.64
CA ILE A 92 20.67 -26.48 2.68
C ILE A 92 21.28 -26.72 1.29
N GLN A 93 22.55 -26.34 1.14
CA GLN A 93 23.46 -26.86 0.12
C GLN A 93 24.66 -27.46 0.83
#